data_AF-A0A1H3RL61-F1
#
_entry.id   AF-A0A1H3RL61-F1
#
_cell.length_a   1.000
_cell.length_b   1.000
_cell.length_c   1.000
_cell.angle_alpha   90.00
_cell.angle_beta   90.00
_cell.angle_gamma   90.00
#
_symmetry.space_group_name_H-M   'P 1'
#
loop_
_entity.id
_entity.type
_entity.pdbx_description
1 polymer ?
#
loop_
_entity_poly.entity_id
_entity_poly.type
_entity_poly.pdbx_seq_one_letter_code
_entity_poly.pdbx_strand_id
1 'polypeptide(L)'
;MSKIKDHVEDLFKSIPDSEEKQLIKQEILENLEEKVADLITQGKEEEDAINKAIVDLGDIGEIEKELGVKQPGHPEKKRKTKLLDLAFSVWGSALIIALFVFINFYYTPDVIWFVYPTFAVLWWPLAMYYRWLRLK
;
A
#
# COMPACT_ATOMS: atom_id res chain seq x y z
N MET A 1 29.29 1.70 -12.29
CA MET A 1 29.23 2.35 -10.94
C MET A 1 28.59 3.77 -10.89
N SER A 2 28.98 4.75 -11.72
CA SER A 2 28.50 6.16 -11.57
C SER A 2 26.98 6.34 -11.75
N LYS A 3 26.37 5.63 -12.71
CA LYS A 3 24.93 5.70 -13.02
C LYS A 3 24.02 5.45 -11.80
N ILE A 4 24.41 4.58 -10.87
CA ILE A 4 23.64 4.30 -9.64
C ILE A 4 23.75 5.46 -8.68
N LYS A 5 24.95 6.00 -8.49
CA LYS A 5 25.19 7.15 -7.62
C LYS A 5 24.45 8.38 -8.11
N ASP A 6 24.51 8.64 -9.42
CA ASP A 6 23.80 9.74 -10.06
C ASP A 6 22.28 9.58 -9.88
N HIS A 7 21.76 8.37 -10.07
CA HIS A 7 20.34 8.08 -9.86
C HIS A 7 19.95 8.35 -8.40
N VAL A 8 20.63 7.72 -7.44
CA VAL A 8 20.39 7.91 -6.00
C VAL A 8 20.50 9.38 -5.59
N GLU A 9 21.44 10.14 -6.16
CA GLU A 9 21.56 11.57 -5.88
C GLU A 9 20.37 12.37 -6.39
N ASP A 10 19.85 12.03 -7.56
CA ASP A 10 18.59 12.57 -8.06
C ASP A 10 17.39 12.14 -7.20
N LEU A 11 17.38 10.92 -6.63
CA LEU A 11 16.32 10.45 -5.72
C LEU A 11 16.21 11.29 -4.44
N PHE A 12 17.33 11.82 -3.96
CA PHE A 12 17.41 12.55 -2.70
C PHE A 12 17.45 14.08 -2.87
N LYS A 13 17.30 14.59 -4.10
CA LYS A 13 17.43 16.02 -4.41
C LYS A 13 16.32 16.89 -3.82
N SER A 14 15.12 16.33 -3.66
CA SER A 14 13.91 16.95 -3.09
C SER A 14 13.90 16.97 -1.57
N ILE A 15 14.74 16.17 -0.91
CA ILE A 15 14.76 16.02 0.55
C ILE A 15 15.76 17.03 1.14
N PRO A 16 15.35 17.84 2.15
CA PRO A 16 16.25 18.76 2.83
C PRO A 16 17.43 18.00 3.46
N ASP A 17 18.62 18.60 3.40
CA ASP A 17 19.83 17.92 3.86
C ASP A 17 19.77 17.69 5.39
N SER A 18 19.85 16.43 5.79
CA SER A 18 19.80 15.98 7.18
C SER A 18 20.74 14.79 7.38
N GLU A 19 21.15 14.54 8.62
CA GLU A 19 21.95 13.34 8.94
C GLU A 19 21.20 12.06 8.54
N GLU A 20 19.89 12.01 8.80
CA GLU A 20 19.01 10.89 8.40
C GLU A 20 19.00 10.67 6.88
N LYS A 21 18.96 11.76 6.09
CA LYS A 21 19.03 11.68 4.63
C LYS A 21 20.32 11.01 4.16
N GLN A 22 21.44 11.40 4.74
CA GLN A 22 22.76 10.86 4.36
C GLN A 22 22.87 9.38 4.72
N LEU A 23 22.36 8.99 5.90
CA LEU A 23 22.33 7.59 6.34
C LEU A 23 21.50 6.73 5.39
N ILE A 24 20.26 7.14 5.09
CA ILE A 24 19.37 6.39 4.20
C ILE A 24 19.93 6.35 2.77
N LYS A 25 20.52 7.45 2.29
CA LYS A 25 21.21 7.49 0.99
C LYS A 25 22.31 6.44 0.90
N GLN A 26 23.11 6.30 1.97
CA GLN A 26 24.20 5.33 2.02
C GLN A 26 23.68 3.89 2.08
N GLU A 27 22.66 3.61 2.89
CA GLU A 27 22.05 2.28 3.00
C GLU A 27 21.45 1.81 1.66
N ILE A 28 20.73 2.69 0.96
CA ILE A 28 20.14 2.36 -0.35
C ILE A 28 21.25 2.14 -1.39
N LEU A 29 22.30 2.96 -1.36
CA LEU A 29 23.42 2.82 -2.27
C LEU A 29 24.14 1.47 -2.08
N GLU A 30 24.43 1.09 -0.83
CA GLU A 30 25.11 -0.16 -0.49
C GLU A 30 24.27 -1.37 -0.93
N ASN A 31 22.97 -1.36 -0.66
CA ASN A 31 22.05 -2.43 -1.07
C ASN A 31 21.94 -2.57 -2.60
N LEU A 32 21.94 -1.45 -3.33
CA LEU A 32 21.96 -1.48 -4.79
C LEU A 32 23.29 -2.00 -5.34
N GLU A 33 24.42 -1.61 -4.74
CA GLU A 33 25.75 -2.10 -5.10
C GLU A 33 25.88 -3.62 -4.86
N GLU A 34 25.38 -4.12 -3.73
CA GLU A 34 25.29 -5.57 -3.44
C GLU A 34 24.46 -6.29 -4.50
N LYS A 35 23.28 -5.75 -4.82
CA LYS A 35 22.40 -6.35 -5.84
C LYS A 35 23.04 -6.38 -7.23
N VAL A 36 23.83 -5.37 -7.57
CA VAL A 36 24.56 -5.30 -8.84
C VAL A 36 25.70 -6.31 -8.86
N ALA A 37 26.44 -6.45 -7.76
CA ALA A 37 27.49 -7.45 -7.62
C ALA A 37 26.93 -8.88 -7.76
N ASP A 38 25.76 -9.14 -7.19
CA ASP A 38 25.05 -10.42 -7.36
C ASP A 38 24.69 -10.69 -8.83
N LEU A 39 24.18 -9.68 -9.53
CA LEU A 39 23.79 -9.79 -10.93
C LEU A 39 25.01 -10.00 -11.85
N ILE A 40 26.14 -9.38 -11.54
CA ILE A 40 27.41 -9.61 -12.24
C ILE A 40 27.91 -11.03 -11.99
N THR A 41 27.80 -11.53 -10.76
CA THR A 41 28.16 -12.90 -10.39
C THR A 41 27.29 -13.94 -11.13
N GLN A 42 26.04 -13.59 -11.44
CA GLN A 42 25.14 -14.38 -12.28
C GLN A 42 25.50 -14.35 -13.78
N GLY A 43 26.60 -13.69 -14.15
CA GLY A 43 27.09 -13.60 -15.52
C GLY A 43 26.42 -12.52 -16.36
N LYS A 44 25.77 -11.52 -15.74
CA LYS A 44 25.27 -10.36 -16.47
C LYS A 44 26.35 -9.30 -16.65
N GLU A 45 26.27 -8.57 -17.76
CA GLU A 45 27.06 -7.37 -18.01
C GLU A 45 26.80 -6.33 -16.91
N GLU A 46 27.86 -5.59 -16.52
CA GLU A 46 27.78 -4.56 -15.46
C GLU A 46 26.68 -3.53 -15.79
N GLU A 47 26.57 -3.11 -17.04
CA GLU A 47 25.56 -2.13 -17.44
C GLU A 47 24.13 -2.65 -17.31
N ASP A 48 23.89 -3.92 -17.67
CA ASP A 48 22.57 -4.55 -17.55
C ASP A 48 22.20 -4.84 -16.09
N ALA A 49 23.20 -5.19 -15.27
CA ALA A 49 23.04 -5.35 -13.83
C ALA A 49 22.62 -4.03 -13.17
N ILE A 50 23.29 -2.92 -13.53
CA ILE A 50 22.95 -1.57 -13.08
C ILE A 50 21.53 -1.19 -13.49
N ASN A 51 21.18 -1.34 -14.77
CA ASN A 51 19.86 -0.99 -15.26
C ASN A 51 18.77 -1.81 -14.58
N LYS A 52 19.02 -3.10 -14.35
CA LYS A 52 18.06 -3.97 -13.66
C LYS A 52 17.90 -3.59 -12.18
N ALA A 53 18.99 -3.28 -11.47
CA ALA A 53 18.91 -2.85 -10.07
C ALA A 53 18.12 -1.53 -9.93
N ILE A 54 18.31 -0.58 -10.85
CA ILE A 54 17.54 0.67 -10.89
C ILE A 54 16.04 0.40 -11.15
N VAL A 55 15.72 -0.51 -12.08
CA VAL A 55 14.31 -0.86 -12.38
C VAL A 55 13.67 -1.61 -11.21
N ASP A 56 14.39 -2.55 -10.58
CA ASP A 56 13.89 -3.34 -9.45
C ASP A 56 13.68 -2.47 -8.18
N LEU A 57 14.41 -1.36 -8.04
CA LEU A 57 14.19 -0.36 -6.97
C LEU A 57 12.82 0.33 -7.10
N GLY A 58 12.31 0.50 -8.32
CA GLY A 58 11.01 1.12 -8.60
C GLY A 58 10.99 2.64 -8.47
N ASP A 59 9.78 3.22 -8.35
CA ASP A 59 9.56 4.67 -8.23
C ASP A 59 9.68 5.11 -6.76
N ILE A 60 10.74 5.86 -6.44
CA ILE A 60 11.03 6.37 -5.09
C ILE A 60 9.93 7.32 -4.57
N GLY A 61 9.01 7.79 -5.43
CA GLY A 61 7.87 8.59 -5.00
C GLY A 61 6.95 7.86 -3.99
N GLU A 62 7.03 6.53 -3.93
CA GLU A 62 6.39 5.72 -2.88
C GLU A 62 7.16 5.81 -1.55
N ILE A 63 8.48 5.84 -1.58
CA ILE A 63 9.36 5.92 -0.41
C ILE A 63 9.34 7.33 0.20
N GLU A 64 9.32 8.40 -0.61
CA GLU A 64 9.14 9.78 -0.09
C GLU A 64 7.81 9.96 0.67
N LYS A 65 6.78 9.21 0.25
CA LYS A 65 5.46 9.23 0.86
C LYS A 65 5.42 8.49 2.20
N GLU A 66 6.24 7.46 2.37
CA GLU A 66 6.44 6.75 3.65
C GLU A 66 7.35 7.53 4.60
N LEU A 67 8.36 8.24 4.09
CA LEU A 67 9.25 9.13 4.84
C LEU A 67 8.57 10.45 5.31
N GLY A 68 7.29 10.64 5.01
CA GLY A 68 6.49 11.76 5.56
C GLY A 68 6.79 13.13 4.94
N VAL A 69 7.51 13.19 3.83
CA VAL A 69 7.79 14.46 3.14
C VAL A 69 6.52 14.91 2.41
N LYS A 70 5.78 15.85 3.01
CA LYS A 70 4.66 16.55 2.34
C LYS A 70 5.19 17.36 1.16
N GLN A 71 5.29 16.77 -0.02
CA GLN A 71 5.51 17.52 -1.25
C GLN A 71 4.19 18.18 -1.72
N PRO A 72 4.17 19.50 -1.96
CA PRO A 72 3.02 20.19 -2.53
C PRO A 72 3.08 20.06 -4.06
N GLY A 73 2.46 19.03 -4.66
CA GLY A 73 2.40 18.98 -6.13
C GLY A 73 1.86 17.73 -6.82
N HIS A 74 1.80 16.57 -6.16
CA HIS A 74 1.33 15.36 -6.84
C HIS A 74 -0.18 15.12 -6.59
N PRO A 75 -1.03 15.10 -7.63
CA PRO A 75 -2.43 14.76 -7.46
C PRO A 75 -2.54 13.29 -7.06
N GLU A 76 -2.97 13.06 -5.83
CA GLU A 76 -3.22 11.72 -5.29
C GLU A 76 -4.23 10.95 -6.16
N LYS A 77 -3.75 10.11 -7.08
CA LYS A 77 -4.56 9.05 -7.71
C LYS A 77 -4.78 7.87 -6.73
N LYS A 78 -5.08 8.14 -5.45
CA LYS A 78 -5.49 7.13 -4.45
C LYS A 78 -7.02 7.04 -4.28
N ARG A 79 -7.79 7.36 -5.32
CA ARG A 79 -9.27 7.38 -5.23
C ARG A 79 -9.94 6.07 -5.64
N LYS A 80 -9.32 5.24 -6.49
CA LYS A 80 -9.98 4.04 -7.03
C LYS A 80 -9.92 2.81 -6.12
N THR A 81 -8.87 2.62 -5.32
CA THR A 81 -8.74 1.46 -4.42
C THR A 81 -9.69 1.54 -3.23
N LYS A 82 -9.84 2.71 -2.61
CA LYS A 82 -10.74 2.89 -1.44
C LYS A 82 -12.22 2.56 -1.73
N LEU A 83 -12.68 2.71 -2.98
CA LEU A 83 -14.07 2.42 -3.36
C LEU A 83 -14.32 0.91 -3.58
N LEU A 84 -13.32 0.19 -4.09
CA LEU A 84 -13.39 -1.27 -4.25
C LEU A 84 -13.46 -1.97 -2.89
N ASP A 85 -12.67 -1.50 -1.92
CA ASP A 85 -12.69 -2.01 -0.55
C ASP A 85 -14.04 -1.79 0.15
N LEU A 86 -14.69 -0.65 -0.12
CA LEU A 86 -16.03 -0.33 0.38
C LEU A 86 -17.11 -1.24 -0.21
N ALA A 87 -17.07 -1.47 -1.53
CA ALA A 87 -18.02 -2.33 -2.21
C ALA A 87 -17.92 -3.79 -1.73
N PHE A 88 -16.69 -4.29 -1.55
CA PHE A 88 -16.44 -5.64 -1.04
C PHE A 88 -16.97 -5.83 0.38
N SER A 89 -16.77 -4.86 1.28
CA SER A 89 -17.28 -4.91 2.64
C SER A 89 -18.81 -4.90 2.71
N VAL A 90 -19.48 -4.13 1.84
CA VAL A 90 -20.95 -4.07 1.79
C VAL A 90 -21.51 -5.40 1.31
N TRP A 91 -20.96 -5.96 0.23
CA TRP A 91 -21.40 -7.24 -0.32
C TRP A 91 -21.16 -8.41 0.64
N GLY A 92 -20.00 -8.43 1.31
CA GLY A 92 -19.70 -9.43 2.34
C GLY A 92 -20.67 -9.37 3.53
N SER A 93 -20.97 -8.16 4.03
CA SER A 93 -21.96 -8.00 5.11
C SER A 93 -23.36 -8.45 4.69
N ALA A 94 -23.79 -8.14 3.45
CA ALA A 94 -25.09 -8.52 2.93
C ALA A 94 -25.23 -10.05 2.80
N LEU A 95 -24.18 -10.74 2.33
CA LEU A 95 -24.15 -12.19 2.23
C LEU A 95 -24.27 -12.86 3.62
N ILE A 96 -23.54 -12.34 4.61
CA ILE A 96 -23.58 -12.84 5.99
C ILE A 96 -24.98 -12.64 6.59
N ILE A 97 -25.58 -11.45 6.43
CA ILE A 97 -26.94 -11.17 6.89
C ILE A 97 -27.95 -12.14 6.25
N ALA A 98 -27.84 -12.37 4.93
CA ALA A 98 -28.71 -13.30 4.22
C ALA A 98 -28.59 -14.75 4.73
N LEU A 99 -27.36 -15.20 5.03
CA LEU A 99 -27.11 -16.51 5.63
C LEU A 99 -27.79 -16.64 7.01
N PHE A 100 -27.66 -15.64 7.87
CA PHE A 100 -28.30 -15.65 9.20
C PHE A 100 -29.83 -15.62 9.12
N VAL A 101 -30.41 -14.86 8.18
CA VAL A 101 -31.87 -14.89 7.92
C VAL A 101 -32.32 -16.29 7.50
N PHE A 102 -31.57 -16.94 6.60
CA PHE A 102 -31.87 -18.29 6.15
C PHE A 102 -31.82 -19.31 7.31
N ILE A 103 -30.80 -19.22 8.17
CA ILE A 103 -30.67 -20.07 9.37
C ILE A 103 -31.86 -19.85 10.32
N ASN A 104 -32.26 -18.60 10.55
CA ASN A 104 -33.37 -18.27 11.43
C ASN A 104 -34.69 -18.87 10.93
N PHE A 105 -34.95 -18.81 9.62
CA PHE A 105 -36.15 -19.39 9.01
C PHE A 105 -36.17 -20.92 9.08
N TYR A 106 -35.01 -21.57 8.90
CA TYR A 106 -34.93 -23.04 8.83
C TYR A 106 -34.93 -23.71 10.20
N TYR A 107 -34.19 -23.16 11.17
CA TYR A 107 -33.95 -23.83 12.46
C TYR A 107 -34.87 -23.37 13.59
N THR A 108 -35.33 -22.12 13.62
CA THR A 108 -36.13 -21.61 14.75
C THR A 108 -37.02 -20.43 14.35
N PRO A 109 -38.16 -20.68 13.68
CA PRO A 109 -39.05 -19.61 13.22
C PRO A 109 -39.75 -18.84 14.36
N ASP A 110 -39.86 -19.43 15.55
CA ASP A 110 -40.54 -18.84 16.71
C ASP A 110 -39.71 -17.76 17.45
N VAL A 111 -38.39 -17.67 17.23
CA VAL A 111 -37.51 -16.77 17.97
C VAL A 111 -36.66 -15.94 17.01
N ILE A 112 -36.75 -14.61 17.12
CA ILE A 112 -36.03 -13.65 16.25
C ILE A 112 -34.59 -13.43 16.75
N TRP A 113 -33.79 -14.49 16.80
CA TRP A 113 -32.41 -14.43 17.32
C TRP A 113 -31.42 -13.80 16.31
N PHE A 114 -31.77 -13.79 15.02
CA PHE A 114 -30.93 -13.20 13.96
C PHE A 114 -30.61 -11.70 14.16
N VAL A 115 -31.35 -11.00 15.02
CA VAL A 115 -31.09 -9.59 15.35
C VAL A 115 -29.71 -9.39 16.00
N TYR A 116 -29.25 -10.31 16.85
CA TYR A 116 -28.00 -10.10 17.60
C TYR A 116 -26.74 -10.13 16.70
N PRO A 117 -26.58 -11.11 15.78
CA PRO A 117 -25.45 -11.12 14.86
C PRO A 117 -25.50 -9.99 13.82
N THR A 118 -26.70 -9.56 13.39
CA THR A 118 -26.83 -8.52 12.37
C THR A 118 -26.39 -7.15 12.86
N PHE A 119 -26.67 -6.79 14.11
CA PHE A 119 -26.15 -5.54 14.68
C PHE A 119 -24.62 -5.51 14.73
N ALA A 120 -23.96 -6.64 15.03
CA ALA A 120 -22.50 -6.73 15.00
C ALA A 120 -21.93 -6.57 13.59
N VAL A 121 -22.56 -7.22 12.60
CA VAL A 121 -22.15 -7.15 11.19
C VAL A 121 -22.41 -5.77 10.58
N LEU A 122 -23.47 -5.07 11.00
CA LEU A 122 -23.82 -3.72 10.53
C LEU A 122 -22.87 -2.62 11.04
N TRP A 123 -22.09 -2.87 12.10
CA TRP A 123 -21.11 -1.90 12.59
C TRP A 123 -19.99 -1.63 11.56
N TRP A 124 -19.59 -2.67 10.83
CA TRP A 124 -18.53 -2.59 9.80
C TRP A 124 -18.85 -1.65 8.62
N PRO A 125 -20.00 -1.79 7.93
CA PRO A 125 -20.40 -0.87 6.88
C PRO A 125 -20.64 0.56 7.41
N LEU A 126 -21.08 0.73 8.65
CA LEU A 126 -21.27 2.05 9.25
C LEU A 126 -19.94 2.77 9.53
N ALA A 127 -18.94 2.05 10.07
CA ALA A 127 -17.60 2.59 10.27
C ALA A 127 -16.93 2.99 8.94
N MET A 128 -17.11 2.15 7.92
CA MET A 128 -16.68 2.42 6.55
C MET A 128 -17.38 3.63 5.92
N TYR A 129 -18.70 3.75 6.11
CA TYR A 129 -19.50 4.90 5.66
C TYR A 129 -19.01 6.21 6.30
N TYR A 130 -18.73 6.20 7.59
CA TYR A 130 -18.20 7.37 8.30
C TYR A 130 -16.79 7.75 7.85
N ARG A 131 -15.94 6.77 7.56
CA ARG A 131 -14.62 7.00 6.95
C ARG A 131 -14.72 7.65 5.57
N TRP A 132 -15.71 7.26 4.78
CA TRP A 132 -16.00 7.87 3.48
C TRP A 132 -16.50 9.32 3.62
N LEU A 133 -17.35 9.61 4.61
CA LEU A 133 -17.87 10.96 4.86
C LEU A 133 -16.78 11.94 5.31
N ARG A 134 -15.79 11.49 6.09
CA ARG A 134 -14.63 12.33 6.50
C ARG A 134 -13.65 12.66 5.37
N LEU A 135 -13.73 11.95 4.25
CA LEU A 135 -12.84 12.14 3.09
C LEU A 135 -13.46 13.04 2.00
N LYS A 136 -14.70 13.50 2.20
CA LYS A 136 -15.40 14.45 1.32
C LYS A 136 -15.43 15.82 1.98
#